data_AF-A0AAV9PLW7-F1
#
_entry.id   AF-A0AAV9PLW7-F1
#
_cell.length_a   1.000
_cell.length_b   1.000
_cell.length_c   1.000
_cell.angle_alpha   90.00
_cell.angle_beta   90.00
_cell.angle_gamma   90.00
#
_symmetry.space_group_name_H-M   'P 1'
#
loop_
_entity.id
_entity.type
_entity.pdbx_description
1 polymer ?
#
loop_
_entity_poly.entity_id
_entity_poly.type
_entity_poly.pdbx_seq_one_letter_code
_entity_poly.pdbx_strand_id
1 'polypeptide(L)'
;MRSGTPMTGMTKDNFPLPKLAKMMSEIREDVLNGKGFILMKGFPTEEWGVDKSAVAYVGLGTYLGYFVSQNGKGHILGHVQDLGDDPTQIHRVRIYRTNARRFFHADTSDVVGLLCIHRALEGGESDIASVHHVYNTLQRERPDVVKTLTTPNWYFDRKGEVSKGEEE
;
A
#
# COMPACT_ATOMS: atom_id res chain seq x y z
N MET A 1 -8.70 -20.59 -8.07
CA MET A 1 -9.96 -19.90 -7.68
C MET A 1 -11.15 -20.66 -8.22
N ARG A 2 -12.24 -20.81 -7.44
CA ARG A 2 -13.39 -21.66 -7.81
C ARG A 2 -14.21 -21.11 -8.99
N SER A 3 -14.17 -19.80 -9.24
CA SER A 3 -14.91 -19.12 -10.31
C SER A 3 -14.15 -18.98 -11.63
N GLY A 4 -12.85 -19.31 -11.68
CA GLY A 4 -12.01 -19.06 -12.85
C GLY A 4 -11.65 -17.58 -13.12
N THR A 5 -12.24 -16.64 -12.36
CA THR A 5 -11.94 -15.19 -12.47
C THR A 5 -10.51 -14.90 -11.98
N PRO A 6 -9.68 -14.18 -12.74
CA PRO A 6 -8.38 -13.72 -12.25
C PRO A 6 -8.54 -12.66 -11.15
N MET A 7 -7.52 -12.46 -10.30
CA MET A 7 -7.57 -11.48 -9.21
C MET A 7 -7.80 -10.06 -9.74
N THR A 8 -7.24 -9.75 -10.92
CA THR A 8 -7.43 -8.49 -11.62
C THR A 8 -8.86 -8.24 -12.08
N GLY A 9 -9.68 -9.29 -12.17
CA GLY A 9 -11.10 -9.20 -12.51
C GLY A 9 -12.02 -9.24 -11.29
N MET A 10 -11.50 -9.21 -10.06
CA MET A 10 -12.33 -9.17 -8.86
C MET A 10 -13.01 -7.82 -8.71
N THR A 11 -14.29 -7.86 -8.39
CA THR A 11 -15.11 -6.70 -8.10
C THR A 11 -15.96 -6.97 -6.87
N LYS A 12 -16.50 -5.91 -6.27
CA LYS A 12 -17.46 -6.03 -5.17
C LYS A 12 -18.64 -6.95 -5.52
N ASP A 13 -19.09 -6.90 -6.78
CA ASP A 13 -20.26 -7.66 -7.24
C ASP A 13 -19.98 -9.16 -7.37
N ASN A 14 -18.76 -9.54 -7.80
CA ASN A 14 -18.36 -10.95 -7.91
C ASN A 14 -17.67 -11.50 -6.65
N PHE A 15 -17.44 -10.65 -5.64
CA PHE A 15 -16.97 -11.02 -4.31
C PHE A 15 -17.95 -10.55 -3.21
N PRO A 16 -19.16 -11.12 -3.15
CA PRO A 16 -20.18 -10.67 -2.22
C PRO A 16 -19.80 -10.99 -0.77
N LEU A 17 -19.90 -9.98 0.10
CA LEU A 17 -19.68 -10.09 1.55
C LEU A 17 -20.92 -9.65 2.34
N PRO A 18 -22.02 -10.42 2.35
CA PRO A 18 -23.31 -9.97 2.89
C PRO A 18 -23.24 -9.48 4.34
N LYS A 19 -22.35 -10.08 5.14
CA LYS A 19 -22.18 -9.76 6.57
C LYS A 19 -21.13 -8.67 6.83
N LEU A 20 -20.22 -8.40 5.90
CA LEU A 20 -19.10 -7.47 6.09
C LEU A 20 -19.22 -6.21 5.22
N ALA A 21 -20.08 -6.20 4.20
CA ALA A 21 -20.17 -5.08 3.25
C ALA A 21 -20.39 -3.72 3.93
N LYS A 22 -21.26 -3.67 4.95
CA LYS A 22 -21.51 -2.44 5.73
C LYS A 22 -20.24 -1.99 6.47
N MET A 23 -19.61 -2.91 7.20
CA MET A 23 -18.35 -2.65 7.90
C MET A 23 -17.27 -2.16 6.94
N MET A 24 -17.14 -2.78 5.76
CA MET A 24 -16.14 -2.36 4.77
C MET A 24 -16.41 -0.93 4.25
N SER A 25 -17.67 -0.54 4.05
CA SER A 25 -18.01 0.84 3.69
C SER A 25 -17.66 1.84 4.81
N GLU A 26 -17.92 1.48 6.07
CA GLU A 26 -17.56 2.30 7.23
C GLU A 26 -16.03 2.44 7.36
N ILE A 27 -15.29 1.35 7.14
CA ILE A 27 -13.82 1.36 7.10
C ILE A 27 -13.31 2.28 5.99
N ARG A 28 -13.89 2.18 4.78
CA ARG A 28 -13.50 3.05 3.66
C ARG A 28 -13.69 4.52 4.01
N GLU A 29 -14.82 4.87 4.60
CA GLU A 29 -15.12 6.25 5.00
C GLU A 29 -14.13 6.76 6.05
N ASP A 30 -13.84 5.95 7.05
CA ASP A 30 -12.95 6.28 8.15
C ASP A 30 -11.47 6.38 7.73
N VAL A 31 -11.05 5.60 6.72
CA VAL A 31 -9.72 5.70 6.11
C VAL A 31 -9.61 6.94 5.22
N LEU A 32 -10.62 7.27 4.42
CA LEU A 32 -10.53 8.40 3.48
C LEU A 32 -10.81 9.76 4.13
N ASN A 33 -11.81 9.81 5.00
CA ASN A 33 -12.36 11.06 5.55
C ASN A 33 -12.27 11.14 7.09
N GLY A 34 -11.76 10.08 7.74
CA GLY A 34 -11.62 9.99 9.19
C GLY A 34 -10.16 10.04 9.65
N LYS A 35 -9.77 9.03 10.43
CA LYS A 35 -8.43 8.95 11.06
C LYS A 35 -7.30 8.61 10.08
N GLY A 36 -7.59 8.17 8.86
CA GLY A 36 -6.57 7.90 7.86
C GLY A 36 -5.93 6.51 7.94
N PHE A 37 -6.29 5.67 8.92
CA PHE A 37 -5.75 4.32 9.03
C PHE A 37 -6.67 3.38 9.84
N ILE A 38 -6.51 2.08 9.59
CA ILE A 38 -7.14 1.01 10.38
C ILE A 38 -6.19 -0.18 10.51
N LEU A 39 -6.27 -0.88 11.65
CA LEU A 39 -5.63 -2.18 11.86
C LEU A 39 -6.70 -3.24 12.09
N MET A 40 -6.83 -4.17 11.15
CA MET A 40 -7.67 -5.36 11.29
C MET A 40 -6.85 -6.54 11.80
N LYS A 41 -7.36 -7.27 12.79
CA LYS A 41 -6.72 -8.46 13.38
C LYS A 41 -7.61 -9.69 13.20
N GLY A 42 -7.01 -10.87 13.26
CA GLY A 42 -7.73 -12.15 13.16
C GLY A 42 -8.01 -12.60 11.73
N PHE A 43 -7.25 -12.09 10.74
CA PHE A 43 -7.29 -12.65 9.40
C PHE A 43 -6.69 -14.06 9.43
N PRO A 44 -7.40 -15.11 8.94
CA PRO A 44 -7.01 -16.51 9.14
C PRO A 44 -5.91 -16.96 8.16
N THR A 45 -4.75 -16.30 8.19
CA THR A 45 -3.65 -16.56 7.24
C THR A 45 -3.02 -17.93 7.45
N GLU A 46 -2.89 -18.39 8.69
CA GLU A 46 -2.33 -19.70 9.03
C GLU A 46 -3.20 -20.86 8.51
N GLU A 47 -4.53 -20.72 8.61
CA GLU A 47 -5.48 -21.75 8.17
C GLU A 47 -5.64 -21.80 6.65
N TRP A 48 -5.53 -20.65 5.99
CA TRP A 48 -5.86 -20.52 4.56
C TRP A 48 -4.65 -20.69 3.65
N GLY A 49 -3.44 -20.47 4.17
CA GLY A 49 -2.24 -20.41 3.36
C GLY A 49 -2.24 -19.22 2.39
N VAL A 50 -1.13 -19.02 1.70
CA VAL A 50 -0.85 -17.81 0.91
C VAL A 50 -1.93 -17.56 -0.15
N ASP A 51 -2.28 -18.57 -0.95
CA ASP A 51 -3.17 -18.39 -2.11
C ASP A 51 -4.58 -17.96 -1.72
N LYS A 52 -5.18 -18.64 -0.74
CA LYS A 52 -6.54 -18.32 -0.28
C LYS A 52 -6.56 -17.01 0.49
N SER A 53 -5.52 -16.71 1.28
CA SER A 53 -5.37 -15.42 1.93
C SER A 53 -5.23 -14.28 0.92
N ALA A 54 -4.45 -14.45 -0.14
CA ALA A 54 -4.31 -13.47 -1.21
C ALA A 54 -5.65 -13.20 -1.92
N VAL A 55 -6.41 -14.25 -2.26
CA VAL A 55 -7.75 -14.12 -2.85
C VAL A 55 -8.69 -13.36 -1.92
N ALA A 56 -8.74 -13.72 -0.65
CA ALA A 56 -9.62 -13.06 0.31
C ALA A 56 -9.20 -11.59 0.57
N TYR A 57 -7.90 -11.32 0.60
CA TYR A 57 -7.34 -9.98 0.77
C TYR A 57 -7.69 -9.06 -0.40
N VAL A 58 -7.48 -9.51 -1.64
CA VAL A 58 -7.90 -8.79 -2.84
C VAL A 58 -9.42 -8.62 -2.84
N GLY A 59 -10.17 -9.67 -2.54
CA GLY A 59 -11.63 -9.59 -2.45
C GLY A 59 -12.14 -8.50 -1.49
N LEU A 60 -11.55 -8.37 -0.30
CA LEU A 60 -11.87 -7.27 0.62
C LEU A 60 -11.48 -5.90 0.06
N GLY A 61 -10.33 -5.80 -0.61
CA GLY A 61 -9.87 -4.56 -1.22
C GLY A 61 -10.85 -3.95 -2.21
N THR A 62 -11.67 -4.78 -2.89
CA THR A 62 -12.72 -4.31 -3.82
C THR A 62 -13.79 -3.44 -3.17
N TYR A 63 -13.92 -3.47 -1.85
CA TYR A 63 -14.86 -2.63 -1.09
C TYR A 63 -14.24 -1.29 -0.68
N LEU A 64 -12.92 -1.17 -0.73
CA LEU A 64 -12.19 0.07 -0.41
C LEU A 64 -11.98 0.93 -1.66
N GLY A 65 -11.81 0.30 -2.83
CA GLY A 65 -11.63 0.97 -4.10
C GLY A 65 -11.32 0.00 -5.24
N TYR A 66 -10.56 0.47 -6.21
CA TYR A 66 -10.04 -0.32 -7.33
C TYR A 66 -8.53 -0.49 -7.21
N PHE A 67 -7.99 -1.57 -7.78
CA PHE A 67 -6.56 -1.83 -7.76
C PHE A 67 -5.83 -1.05 -8.83
N VAL A 68 -4.66 -0.53 -8.48
CA VAL A 68 -3.70 0.09 -9.41
C VAL A 68 -2.47 -0.79 -9.55
N SER A 69 -1.74 -0.61 -10.65
CA SER A 69 -0.46 -1.29 -10.83
C SER A 69 0.56 -0.81 -9.79
N GLN A 70 1.26 -1.74 -9.16
CA GLN A 70 2.29 -1.46 -8.14
C GLN A 70 3.71 -1.39 -8.72
N ASN A 71 3.90 -1.78 -9.99
CA ASN A 71 5.20 -1.77 -10.67
C ASN A 71 5.05 -1.82 -12.20
N GLY A 72 6.16 -1.66 -12.93
CA GLY A 72 6.18 -1.74 -14.39
C GLY A 72 5.76 -3.09 -15.00
N LYS A 73 5.56 -4.15 -14.19
CA LYS A 73 5.04 -5.46 -14.65
C LYS A 73 3.52 -5.58 -14.55
N GLY A 74 2.81 -4.57 -14.03
CA GLY A 74 1.35 -4.62 -13.91
C GLY A 74 0.85 -5.40 -12.69
N HIS A 75 1.70 -5.72 -11.72
CA HIS A 75 1.25 -6.46 -10.54
C HIS A 75 0.30 -5.62 -9.69
N ILE A 76 -0.86 -6.18 -9.35
CA ILE A 76 -1.84 -5.55 -8.44
C ILE A 76 -1.68 -5.99 -6.98
N LEU A 77 -0.90 -7.03 -6.74
CA LEU A 77 -0.58 -7.59 -5.43
C LEU A 77 0.90 -7.96 -5.41
N GLY A 78 1.66 -7.31 -4.53
CA GLY A 78 3.09 -7.55 -4.34
C GLY A 78 3.37 -8.26 -3.02
N HIS A 79 4.41 -9.11 -3.01
CA HIS A 79 4.97 -9.64 -1.78
C HIS A 79 6.03 -8.68 -1.23
N VAL A 80 5.88 -8.29 0.03
CA VAL A 80 6.90 -7.58 0.82
C VAL A 80 7.62 -8.64 1.65
N GLN A 81 8.87 -8.92 1.30
CA GLN A 81 9.70 -9.93 1.96
C GLN A 81 11.16 -9.70 1.62
N ASP A 82 12.06 -10.08 2.52
CA ASP A 82 13.49 -10.06 2.24
C ASP A 82 13.85 -11.18 1.26
N LEU A 83 14.45 -10.81 0.14
CA LEU A 83 14.93 -11.72 -0.90
C LEU A 83 16.47 -11.73 -0.97
N GLY A 84 17.16 -11.04 -0.05
CA GLY A 84 18.61 -10.90 -0.05
C GLY A 84 19.14 -9.90 -1.07
N ASP A 85 18.30 -9.03 -1.62
CA ASP A 85 18.72 -7.98 -2.55
C ASP A 85 19.58 -6.91 -1.83
N ASP A 86 20.57 -6.32 -2.52
CA ASP A 86 21.45 -5.29 -1.96
C ASP A 86 20.73 -3.91 -1.91
N PRO A 87 20.43 -3.38 -0.71
CA PRO A 87 19.70 -2.11 -0.56
C PRO A 87 20.48 -0.89 -1.04
N THR A 88 21.81 -1.00 -1.25
CA THR A 88 22.64 0.10 -1.75
C THR A 88 22.46 0.33 -3.26
N GLN A 89 21.88 -0.63 -3.98
CA GLN A 89 21.59 -0.53 -5.41
C GLN A 89 20.28 0.24 -5.67
N ILE A 90 20.21 1.49 -5.21
CA ILE A 90 18.98 2.31 -5.11
C ILE A 90 18.20 2.52 -6.42
N HIS A 91 18.82 2.32 -7.58
CA HIS A 91 18.17 2.46 -8.89
C HIS A 91 17.61 1.13 -9.43
N ARG A 92 17.99 0.00 -8.85
CA ARG A 92 17.63 -1.35 -9.32
C ARG A 92 16.80 -2.13 -8.31
N VAL A 93 17.13 -1.96 -7.03
CA VAL A 93 16.50 -2.70 -5.93
C VAL A 93 15.36 -1.89 -5.35
N ARG A 94 14.21 -2.55 -5.20
CA ARG A 94 13.07 -2.00 -4.50
C ARG A 94 13.17 -2.41 -3.03
N ILE A 95 13.14 -1.43 -2.13
CA ILE A 95 13.41 -1.62 -0.69
C ILE A 95 12.56 -2.72 -0.03
N TYR A 96 11.33 -2.95 -0.52
CA TYR A 96 10.43 -4.00 0.00
C TYR A 96 10.92 -5.44 -0.26
N ARG A 97 12.03 -5.61 -0.98
CA ARG A 97 12.71 -6.88 -1.27
C ARG A 97 13.94 -7.12 -0.38
N THR A 98 14.14 -6.28 0.63
CA THR A 98 15.31 -6.28 1.53
C THR A 98 14.87 -6.21 2.99
N ASN A 99 15.80 -6.40 3.92
CA ASN A 99 15.58 -6.17 5.36
C ASN A 99 15.92 -4.74 5.84
N ALA A 100 16.27 -3.83 4.93
CA ALA A 100 16.67 -2.47 5.29
C ALA A 100 15.48 -1.62 5.75
N ARG A 101 15.72 -0.66 6.66
CA ARG A 101 14.69 0.26 7.15
C ARG A 101 14.09 1.06 6.00
N ARG A 102 12.76 1.01 5.86
CA ARG A 102 12.01 1.88 4.96
C ARG A 102 11.61 3.16 5.70
N PHE A 103 12.06 4.31 5.21
CA PHE A 103 11.69 5.61 5.76
C PHE A 103 10.24 5.98 5.42
N PHE A 104 9.70 6.98 6.12
CA PHE A 104 8.37 7.52 5.85
C PHE A 104 8.23 7.96 4.38
N HIS A 105 7.14 7.56 3.77
CA HIS A 105 6.76 7.90 2.40
C HIS A 105 5.23 7.78 2.27
N ALA A 106 4.69 8.38 1.22
CA ALA A 106 3.35 8.10 0.74
C ALA A 106 3.47 7.38 -0.60
N ASP A 107 2.67 6.33 -0.79
CA ASP A 107 2.54 5.70 -2.10
C ASP A 107 1.65 6.57 -3.03
N THR A 108 1.67 6.30 -4.32
CA THR A 108 0.92 7.08 -5.32
C THR A 108 -0.59 6.78 -5.34
N SER A 109 -1.05 5.80 -4.57
CA SER A 109 -2.46 5.43 -4.45
C SER A 109 -3.14 6.16 -3.29
N ASP A 110 -4.47 6.30 -3.36
CA ASP A 110 -5.27 6.91 -2.27
C ASP A 110 -5.21 6.08 -0.97
N VAL A 111 -5.11 4.75 -1.11
CA VAL A 111 -5.04 3.81 0.02
C VAL A 111 -3.96 2.77 -0.27
N VAL A 112 -3.16 2.47 0.76
CA VAL A 112 -2.25 1.32 0.78
C VAL A 112 -2.75 0.31 1.80
N GLY A 113 -2.71 -0.97 1.45
CA GLY A 113 -3.03 -2.07 2.36
C GLY A 113 -1.86 -3.03 2.49
N LEU A 114 -1.70 -3.60 3.68
CA LEU A 114 -0.75 -4.67 3.97
C LEU A 114 -1.46 -5.82 4.69
N LEU A 115 -1.21 -7.06 4.25
CA LEU A 115 -1.60 -8.26 4.95
C LEU A 115 -0.36 -9.00 5.44
N CYS A 116 -0.23 -9.17 6.75
CA CYS A 116 0.82 -9.98 7.35
C CYS A 116 0.48 -11.47 7.17
N ILE A 117 1.23 -12.16 6.32
CA ILE A 117 1.12 -13.62 6.15
C ILE A 117 1.99 -14.33 7.19
N HIS A 118 3.24 -13.89 7.32
CA HIS A 118 4.19 -14.37 8.31
C HIS A 118 4.83 -13.17 9.00
N ARG A 119 4.88 -13.22 10.34
CA ARG A 119 5.57 -12.22 11.13
C ARG A 119 7.08 -12.45 11.03
N ALA A 120 7.86 -11.38 10.92
CA ALA A 120 9.31 -11.46 11.00
C ALA A 120 9.76 -11.99 12.37
N LEU A 121 10.89 -12.71 12.40
CA LEU A 121 11.50 -13.20 13.64
C LEU A 121 11.96 -12.03 14.54
N GLU A 122 12.60 -11.04 13.92
CA GLU A 122 12.95 -9.76 14.52
C GLU A 122 12.64 -8.62 13.54
N GLY A 123 12.36 -7.43 14.08
CA GLY A 123 11.99 -6.28 13.28
C GLY A 123 10.63 -6.43 12.58
N GLY A 124 10.50 -5.77 11.43
CA GLY A 124 9.28 -5.80 10.62
C GLY A 124 8.13 -4.96 11.16
N GLU A 125 8.40 -4.05 12.10
CA GLU A 125 7.43 -3.08 12.58
C GLU A 125 7.05 -2.07 11.49
N SER A 126 5.77 -1.71 11.47
CA SER A 126 5.26 -0.64 10.61
C SER A 126 5.04 0.61 11.44
N ASP A 127 5.71 1.70 11.05
CA ASP A 127 5.50 3.03 11.60
C ASP A 127 4.49 3.81 10.73
N ILE A 128 3.57 4.53 11.35
CA ILE A 128 2.67 5.48 10.66
C ILE A 128 2.77 6.86 11.31
N ALA A 129 2.69 7.90 10.49
CA ALA A 129 2.68 9.29 10.94
C ALA A 129 1.58 10.08 10.19
N SER A 130 0.87 10.95 10.90
CA SER A 130 -0.14 11.80 10.29
C SER A 130 0.51 12.98 9.55
N VAL A 131 0.40 13.00 8.22
CA VAL A 131 0.89 14.12 7.40
C VAL A 131 0.22 15.44 7.79
N HIS A 132 -1.07 15.42 8.17
CA HIS A 132 -1.77 16.60 8.66
C HIS A 132 -1.19 17.12 9.96
N HIS A 133 -0.86 16.23 10.90
CA HIS A 133 -0.23 16.65 12.15
C HIS A 133 1.18 17.23 11.92
N VAL A 134 1.96 16.61 11.03
CA VAL A 134 3.28 17.13 10.63
C VAL A 134 3.14 18.50 9.98
N TYR A 135 2.22 18.66 9.03
CA TYR A 135 1.95 19.92 8.35
C TYR A 135 1.55 21.02 9.34
N ASN A 136 0.59 20.75 10.22
CA ASN A 136 0.12 21.73 11.21
C ASN A 136 1.22 22.13 12.21
N THR A 137 2.08 21.18 12.57
CA THR A 137 3.24 21.45 13.44
C THR A 137 4.26 22.33 12.73
N LEU A 138 4.63 21.99 11.50
CA LEU A 138 5.51 22.82 10.68
C LEU A 138 4.91 24.20 10.41
N GLN A 139 3.60 24.30 10.17
CA GLN A 139 2.96 25.59 9.93
C GLN A 139 3.07 26.52 11.15
N ARG A 140 3.01 25.97 12.36
CA ARG A 140 3.15 26.72 13.61
C ARG A 140 4.61 27.07 13.92
N GLU A 141 5.53 26.14 13.70
CA GLU A 141 6.90 26.23 14.21
C GLU A 141 7.91 26.68 13.14
N ARG A 142 7.67 26.32 11.88
CA ARG A 142 8.55 26.53 10.71
C ARG A 142 7.73 26.78 9.42
N PRO A 143 6.92 27.85 9.36
CA PRO A 143 6.09 28.15 8.17
C PRO A 143 6.93 28.39 6.90
N ASP A 144 8.20 28.76 7.06
CA ASP A 144 9.18 28.83 5.97
C ASP A 144 9.40 27.46 5.31
N VAL A 145 9.50 26.40 6.10
CA VAL A 145 9.64 25.02 5.60
C VAL A 145 8.37 24.58 4.89
N VAL A 146 7.18 24.87 5.44
CA VAL A 146 5.91 24.54 4.77
C VAL A 146 5.85 25.20 3.40
N LYS A 147 6.19 26.49 3.30
CA LYS A 147 6.20 27.21 2.03
C LYS A 147 7.07 26.48 1.00
N THR A 148 8.27 26.04 1.37
CA THR A 148 9.16 25.26 0.49
C THR A 148 8.59 23.88 0.15
N LEU A 149 8.01 23.16 1.10
CA LEU A 149 7.41 21.84 0.82
C LEU A 149 6.21 21.93 -0.13
N THR A 150 5.49 23.06 -0.14
CA THR A 150 4.33 23.27 -1.01
C THR A 150 4.64 23.79 -2.41
N THR A 151 5.91 24.05 -2.76
CA THR A 151 6.28 24.44 -4.13
C THR A 151 6.39 23.22 -5.05
N PRO A 152 6.09 23.35 -6.35
CA PRO A 152 6.11 22.23 -7.30
C PRO A 152 7.52 21.94 -7.85
N ASN A 153 8.56 22.04 -7.01
CA ASN A 153 9.97 21.91 -7.39
C ASN A 153 10.62 20.63 -6.83
N TRP A 154 9.83 19.57 -6.66
CA TRP A 154 10.28 18.27 -6.18
C TRP A 154 10.36 17.28 -7.33
N TYR A 155 11.54 16.70 -7.53
CA TYR A 155 11.81 15.71 -8.57
C TYR A 155 11.77 14.31 -7.97
N PHE A 156 11.05 13.40 -8.61
CA PHE A 156 10.94 12.01 -8.20
C PHE A 156 11.56 11.10 -9.26
N ASP A 157 12.46 10.22 -8.84
CA ASP A 157 13.07 9.19 -9.69
C ASP A 157 12.00 8.16 -10.09
N ARG A 158 11.83 7.96 -11.41
CA ARG A 158 10.91 6.96 -11.97
C ARG A 158 11.44 5.53 -11.93
N LYS A 159 12.64 5.30 -11.37
CA LYS A 159 13.29 3.99 -11.24
C LYS A 159 13.41 3.26 -12.58
N GLY A 160 13.66 4.02 -13.65
CA GLY A 160 13.77 3.50 -15.01
C GLY A 160 12.44 3.13 -15.68
N GLU A 161 11.28 3.44 -15.07
CA GLU A 161 9.96 3.21 -15.67
C GLU A 161 9.56 4.40 -16.56
N VAL A 162 9.73 4.25 -17.87
CA VAL A 162 9.35 5.26 -18.89
C VAL A 162 8.16 4.75 -19.70
N SER A 163 7.13 5.58 -19.88
CA SER A 163 6.00 5.27 -20.75
C SER A 163 6.42 5.37 -22.23
N LYS A 164 5.89 4.52 -23.10
CA LYS A 164 6.14 4.66 -24.55
C LYS A 164 5.63 6.02 -25.04
N GLY A 165 6.52 6.84 -25.59
CA GLY A 165 6.19 8.14 -26.21
C GLY A 165 6.41 9.36 -25.32
N GLU A 166 6.98 9.20 -24.13
CA GLU A 166 7.45 10.34 -23.33
C GLU A 166 8.91 10.66 -23.68
N GLU A 167 9.20 11.92 -24.03
CA GLU A 167 10.57 12.44 -24.12
C GLU A 167 11.13 12.61 -22.69
N GLU A 168 12.42 12.29 -22.51
CA GLU A 168 13.14 12.40 -21.23
C GLU A 168 13.20 13.82 -20.66
#